data_AF-A0A3C0FM68-F1
#
_entry.id   AF-A0A3C0FM68-F1
#
_cell.length_a   1.000
_cell.length_b   1.000
_cell.length_c   1.000
_cell.angle_alpha   90.00
_cell.angle_beta   90.00
_cell.angle_gamma   90.00
#
_symmetry.space_group_name_H-M   'P 1'
#
loop_
_entity.id
_entity.type
_entity.pdbx_description
1 polymer ?
#
loop_
_entity_poly.entity_id
_entity_poly.type
_entity_poly.pdbx_seq_one_letter_code
_entity_poly.pdbx_strand_id
1 'polypeptide(L)' 'IRSRRMEHARELLASREFTVKQVAVAVGFNHVSNFSRSYRDWYGESPAQALKRNSA' A
#
# COMPACT_ATOMS: atom_id res chain seq x y z
N ILE A 1 7.78 13.15 -6.49
CA ILE A 1 6.40 12.70 -6.84
C ILE A 1 6.12 11.24 -6.44
N ARG A 2 7.02 10.26 -6.67
CA ARG A 2 6.79 8.85 -6.27
C ARG A 2 6.67 8.63 -4.75
N SER A 3 7.44 9.36 -3.95
CA SER A 3 7.43 9.25 -2.47
C SER A 3 6.05 9.54 -1.86
N ARG A 4 5.40 10.63 -2.31
CA ARG A 4 4.08 11.05 -1.78
C ARG A 4 2.97 10.03 -2.00
N ARG A 5 3.03 9.26 -3.09
CA ARG A 5 2.08 8.17 -3.36
C ARG A 5 2.30 6.98 -2.43
N MET A 6 3.56 6.63 -2.15
CA MET A 6 3.88 5.54 -1.23
C MET A 6 3.57 5.91 0.22
N GLU A 7 3.79 7.16 0.61
CA GLU A 7 3.39 7.69 1.92
C GLU A 7 1.87 7.57 2.12
N HIS A 8 1.09 8.08 1.15
CA HIS A 8 -0.36 7.98 1.18
C HIS A 8 -0.86 6.52 1.19
N ALA A 9 -0.22 5.64 0.42
CA ALA A 9 -0.55 4.22 0.45
C ALA A 9 -0.38 3.61 1.85
N ARG A 10 0.67 4.00 2.57
CA ARG A 10 0.93 3.51 3.93
C ARG A 10 -0.09 4.05 4.93
N GLU A 11 -0.50 5.31 4.80
CA GLU A 11 -1.56 5.91 5.61
C GLU A 11 -2.89 5.17 5.44
N LEU A 12 -3.31 4.93 4.19
CA LEU A 12 -4.55 4.20 3.90
C LEU A 12 -4.52 2.75 4.40
N LEU A 13 -3.37 2.07 4.28
CA LEU A 13 -3.21 0.71 4.83
C LEU A 13 -3.24 0.71 6.36
N ALA A 14 -2.73 1.77 7.00
CA ALA A 14 -2.76 1.92 8.45
C ALA A 14 -4.17 2.23 8.98
N SER A 15 -5.02 2.95 8.22
CA SER A 15 -6.40 3.27 8.61
C SER A 15 -7.34 2.06 8.61
N ARG A 16 -7.00 1.01 7.83
CA ARG A 16 -7.79 -0.25 7.69
C ARG A 16 -9.17 -0.13 7.08
N GLU A 17 -9.50 1.03 6.57
CA GLU A 17 -10.75 1.25 5.87
C GLU A 17 -10.70 0.70 4.44
N PHE A 18 -9.48 0.42 3.95
CA PHE A 18 -9.22 0.04 2.58
C PHE A 18 -8.48 -1.28 2.48
N THR A 19 -8.95 -2.13 1.57
CA THR A 19 -8.21 -3.31 1.11
C THR A 19 -6.98 -2.88 0.30
N VAL A 20 -5.98 -3.76 0.21
CA VAL A 20 -4.80 -3.56 -0.65
C VAL A 20 -5.18 -3.18 -2.09
N LYS A 21 -6.27 -3.73 -2.61
CA LYS A 21 -6.79 -3.40 -3.94
C LYS A 21 -7.31 -1.96 -4.04
N GLN A 22 -8.10 -1.52 -3.06
CA GLN A 22 -8.61 -0.14 -3.01
C GLN A 22 -7.47 0.87 -2.86
N VAL A 23 -6.48 0.57 -2.01
CA VAL A 23 -5.30 1.43 -1.86
C VAL A 23 -4.52 1.55 -3.17
N ALA A 24 -4.31 0.44 -3.88
CA ALA A 24 -3.62 0.45 -5.17
C ALA A 24 -4.29 1.41 -6.18
N VAL A 25 -5.62 1.37 -6.25
CA VAL A 25 -6.40 2.26 -7.12
C VAL A 25 -6.30 3.71 -6.63
N ALA A 26 -6.45 3.96 -5.33
CA ALA A 26 -6.40 5.30 -4.74
C ALA A 26 -5.07 6.02 -4.98
N VAL A 27 -3.96 5.27 -5.01
CA VAL A 27 -2.61 5.83 -5.28
C VAL A 27 -2.19 5.77 -6.75
N GLY A 28 -3.10 5.39 -7.65
CA GLY A 28 -2.94 5.49 -9.11
C GLY A 28 -2.26 4.30 -9.78
N PHE A 29 -2.39 3.08 -9.23
CA PHE A 29 -1.95 1.85 -9.88
C PHE A 29 -3.11 1.13 -10.58
N ASN A 30 -2.90 0.76 -11.85
CA ASN A 30 -3.85 -0.04 -12.62
C ASN A 30 -3.90 -1.52 -12.16
N HIS A 31 -2.81 -2.02 -11.59
CA HIS A 31 -2.68 -3.41 -11.17
C HIS A 31 -2.12 -3.50 -9.75
N VAL A 32 -2.80 -4.29 -8.92
CA VAL A 32 -2.39 -4.58 -7.52
C VAL A 32 -1.00 -5.20 -7.46
N SER A 33 -0.63 -6.02 -8.45
CA SER A 33 0.68 -6.65 -8.56
C SER A 33 1.81 -5.62 -8.69
N ASN A 34 1.60 -4.58 -9.51
CA ASN A 34 2.57 -3.51 -9.72
C ASN A 34 2.69 -2.63 -8.49
N PHE A 35 1.56 -2.33 -7.84
CA PHE A 35 1.53 -1.66 -6.55
C PHE A 35 2.31 -2.44 -5.50
N SER A 36 2.03 -3.74 -5.37
CA SER A 36 2.66 -4.59 -4.34
C SER A 36 4.16 -4.75 -4.52
N ARG A 37 4.65 -4.79 -5.77
CA ARG A 37 6.10 -4.73 -6.06
C ARG A 37 6.67 -3.38 -5.65
N SER A 38 6.10 -2.28 -6.15
CA SER A 38 6.60 -0.93 -5.85
C SER A 38 6.59 -0.61 -4.35
N TYR A 39 5.55 -1.02 -3.64
CA TYR A 39 5.42 -0.83 -2.19
C TYR A 39 6.50 -1.63 -1.43
N ARG A 40 6.76 -2.87 -1.85
CA ARG A 40 7.83 -3.69 -1.27
C ARG A 40 9.21 -3.14 -1.57
N ASP A 41 9.45 -2.66 -2.78
CA ASP A 41 10.72 -2.04 -3.12
C ASP A 41 10.97 -0.75 -2.30
N TRP A 42 9.89 -0.08 -1.87
CA TRP A 42 9.97 1.15 -1.06
C TRP A 42 10.09 0.89 0.46
N TYR A 43 9.33 -0.08 0.99
CA TYR A 43 9.20 -0.30 2.44
C TYR A 43 9.80 -1.61 2.94
N GLY A 44 10.30 -2.47 2.05
CA GLY A 44 10.88 -3.77 2.40
C GLY A 44 9.84 -4.86 2.71
N GLU A 45 8.54 -4.54 2.68
CA GLU A 45 7.45 -5.48 2.96
C GLU A 45 6.31 -5.35 1.97
N SER A 46 5.47 -6.38 1.85
CA SER A 46 4.26 -6.30 1.03
C SER A 46 3.17 -5.44 1.71
N PRO A 47 2.29 -4.78 0.93
CA PRO A 47 1.16 -4.04 1.49
C PRO A 47 0.20 -4.94 2.29
N ALA A 48 0.14 -6.23 1.98
CA ALA A 48 -0.63 -7.21 2.76
C ALA A 48 -0.01 -7.48 4.14
N GLN A 49 1.32 -7.50 4.26
CA GLN A 49 2.01 -7.58 5.55
C GLN A 49 1.78 -6.31 6.37
N ALA A 50 1.89 -5.14 5.75
CA ALA A 50 1.60 -3.86 6.40
C ALA A 50 0.16 -3.81 6.95
N LEU A 51 -0.83 -4.28 6.19
CA LEU A 51 -2.23 -4.34 6.62
C LEU A 51 -2.45 -5.29 7.80
N LYS A 52 -1.77 -6.45 7.80
CA LYS A 52 -1.84 -7.45 8.89
C LYS A 52 -1.11 -7.02 10.16
N ARG A 53 -0.02 -6.24 10.07
CA ARG A 53 0.81 -5.89 11.23
C ARG A 53 0.06 -5.12 12.31
N ASN A 54 -0.91 -4.28 11.96
CA ASN A 54 -1.66 -3.52 12.97
C ASN A 54 -2.68 -4.38 13.75
N SER A 55 -2.74 -5.72 13.57
CA SER A 55 -3.79 -6.59 14.13
C SER A 55 -3.44 -7.07 15.54
N ALA A 56 -2.89 -6.18 16.36
CA ALA A 56 -2.59 -6.39 17.77
C ALA A 56 -3.37 -5.37 18.60
#